data_AF-A0AAD4F9C6-F1
#
_entry.id   AF-A0AAD4F9C6-F1
#
_cell.length_a   1.000
_cell.length_b   1.000
_cell.length_c   1.000
_cell.angle_alpha   90.00
_cell.angle_beta   90.00
_cell.angle_gamma   90.00
#
_symmetry.space_group_name_H-M   'P 1'
#
loop_
_entity.id
_entity.type
_entity.pdbx_description
1 polymer ?
#
loop_
_entity_poly.entity_id
_entity_poly.type
_entity_poly.pdbx_seq_one_letter_code
_entity_poly.pdbx_strand_id
1 'polypeptide(L)'
;MRKRWTTMKRIQPVVCGLNIAKSIKHHFGGQAPWMEYVVDHPDIDTGDPFYATMNFEQAVERADIPILLVGGWYDVFAPQIMRQSARLSERDTNVALMMGPWNHTQVDIQAEVHKQSYNWIEQHLAKRNVEARSSSVQYFVTGEKAWRYEARWPPPTAVLEWYLGRGQRLTTEKDAGEGSSYFVFDPNEPTQTVGGNLLLLGGGSPDDTVLVARSDIFAFTTEHLENDVEVAGEIIVQLCQSSDDKDVYLFVRISEVNVNVRSHNVTETYKRLGATQEAQKLVLHLNGCAHRFTKGCQIQLLIAGASFHNMRSIPELRRTLYAMAEEMLPRCCFLW
;
A
#
# COMPACT_ATOMS: atom_id res chain seq x y z
N MET A 1 13.69 2.14 28.73
CA MET A 1 12.35 1.67 28.28
C MET A 1 11.17 2.46 28.85
N ARG A 2 11.13 2.83 30.15
CA ARG A 2 10.01 3.60 30.77
C ARG A 2 9.65 4.92 30.07
N LYS A 3 10.64 5.73 29.62
CA LYS A 3 10.38 7.02 28.94
C LYS A 3 9.69 6.90 27.57
N ARG A 4 10.00 5.86 26.76
CA ARG A 4 9.34 5.62 25.46
C ARG A 4 7.86 5.28 25.64
N TRP A 5 7.53 4.47 26.64
CA TRP A 5 6.15 4.11 26.98
C TRP A 5 5.32 5.32 27.45
N THR A 6 5.93 6.25 28.18
CA THR A 6 5.24 7.50 28.58
C THR A 6 5.00 8.45 27.41
N THR A 7 5.88 8.48 26.40
CA THR A 7 5.69 9.31 25.20
C THR A 7 4.57 8.76 24.31
N MET A 8 4.52 7.45 24.07
CA MET A 8 3.44 6.86 23.26
C MET A 8 2.06 7.07 23.89
N LYS A 9 1.92 6.89 25.20
CA LYS A 9 0.65 7.16 25.91
C LYS A 9 0.23 8.64 25.83
N ARG A 10 1.18 9.57 25.79
CA ARG A 10 0.91 11.01 25.68
C ARG A 10 0.51 11.43 24.27
N ILE A 11 1.03 10.76 23.25
CA ILE A 11 0.75 11.06 21.84
C ILE A 11 -0.47 10.30 21.33
N GLN A 12 -0.87 9.19 21.97
CA GLN A 12 -2.02 8.38 21.56
C GLN A 12 -3.31 9.20 21.31
N PRO A 13 -3.73 10.15 22.17
CA PRO A 13 -4.89 10.99 21.89
C PRO A 13 -4.73 11.88 20.64
N VAL A 14 -3.50 12.20 20.27
CA VAL A 14 -3.17 13.03 19.10
C VAL A 14 -3.31 12.21 17.82
N VAL A 15 -2.73 11.01 17.79
CA VAL A 15 -2.66 10.15 16.59
C VAL A 15 -3.90 9.28 16.38
N CYS A 16 -4.65 8.98 17.44
CA CYS A 16 -5.91 8.22 17.35
C CYS A 16 -7.15 9.15 17.23
N GLY A 17 -6.97 10.46 17.31
CA GLY A 17 -8.07 11.42 17.15
C GLY A 17 -8.48 11.52 15.67
N LEU A 18 -9.79 11.62 15.42
CA LEU A 18 -10.30 11.66 14.05
C LEU A 18 -9.76 12.86 13.26
N ASN A 19 -9.67 14.04 13.90
CA ASN A 19 -9.02 15.22 13.33
C ASN A 19 -7.54 15.32 13.69
N ILE A 20 -6.68 14.59 12.97
CA ILE A 20 -5.25 14.60 13.25
C ILE A 20 -4.63 16.00 13.15
N ALA A 21 -5.10 16.84 12.21
CA ALA A 21 -4.60 18.21 12.03
C ALA A 21 -4.89 19.09 13.26
N LYS A 22 -6.15 19.09 13.71
CA LYS A 22 -6.57 19.78 14.94
C LYS A 22 -5.85 19.24 16.17
N SER A 23 -5.73 17.92 16.27
CA SER A 23 -5.02 17.25 17.36
C SER A 23 -3.55 17.66 17.42
N ILE A 24 -2.86 17.69 16.28
CA ILE A 24 -1.46 18.12 16.15
C ILE A 24 -1.32 19.58 16.60
N LYS A 25 -2.12 20.49 16.02
CA LYS A 25 -2.07 21.92 16.38
C LYS A 25 -2.34 22.16 17.87
N HIS A 26 -3.33 21.47 18.43
CA HIS A 26 -3.64 21.58 19.86
C HIS A 26 -2.51 21.05 20.74
N HIS A 27 -1.90 19.91 20.38
CA HIS A 27 -0.86 19.28 21.17
C HIS A 27 0.45 20.07 21.16
N PHE A 28 0.87 20.55 19.98
CA PHE A 28 2.15 21.23 19.81
C PHE A 28 2.06 22.73 20.06
N GLY A 29 0.90 23.36 19.89
CA GLY A 29 0.68 24.76 20.21
C GLY A 29 1.72 25.71 19.60
N GLY A 30 2.09 25.51 18.33
CA GLY A 30 3.10 26.30 17.62
C GLY A 30 4.56 25.88 17.88
N GLN A 31 4.84 24.91 18.76
CA GLN A 31 6.22 24.45 19.03
C GLN A 31 6.81 23.57 17.92
N ALA A 32 5.97 23.08 17.00
CA ALA A 32 6.37 22.28 15.84
C ALA A 32 5.77 22.88 14.54
N PRO A 33 6.19 24.09 14.13
CA PRO A 33 5.57 24.81 13.01
C PRO A 33 5.67 24.07 11.68
N TRP A 34 6.72 23.27 11.48
CA TRP A 34 6.86 22.39 10.31
C TRP A 34 5.75 21.33 10.25
N MET A 35 5.30 20.80 11.40
CA MET A 35 4.25 19.79 11.44
C MET A 35 2.88 20.43 11.19
N GLU A 36 2.68 21.65 11.71
CA GLU A 36 1.48 22.45 11.42
C GLU A 36 1.38 22.79 9.93
N TYR A 37 2.50 23.17 9.30
CA TYR A 37 2.56 23.39 7.86
C TYR A 37 2.13 22.15 7.07
N VAL A 38 2.72 20.99 7.38
CA VAL A 38 2.42 19.72 6.68
C VAL A 38 0.96 19.32 6.82
N VAL A 39 0.32 19.51 7.99
CA VAL A 39 -1.09 19.15 8.14
C VAL A 39 -2.05 20.10 7.40
N ASP A 40 -1.65 21.36 7.22
CA ASP A 40 -2.41 22.39 6.50
C ASP A 40 -2.24 22.31 4.98
N HIS A 41 -1.13 21.73 4.52
CA HIS A 41 -0.82 21.54 3.10
C HIS A 41 -0.68 20.03 2.81
N PRO A 42 -1.74 19.21 2.97
CA PRO A 42 -1.62 17.77 2.84
C PRO A 42 -1.45 17.29 1.38
N ASP A 43 -1.85 18.12 0.41
CA ASP A 43 -1.87 17.74 -1.00
C ASP A 43 -0.52 18.08 -1.67
N ILE A 44 0.39 17.11 -1.70
CA ILE A 44 1.75 17.25 -2.26
C ILE A 44 1.77 17.52 -3.77
N ASP A 45 0.70 17.15 -4.48
CA ASP A 45 0.59 17.28 -5.94
C ASP A 45 0.14 18.68 -6.40
N THR A 46 -0.09 19.61 -5.46
CA THR A 46 -0.56 20.98 -5.76
C THR A 46 0.55 21.93 -6.23
N GLY A 47 1.79 21.45 -6.36
CA GLY A 47 2.94 22.29 -6.72
C GLY A 47 3.38 23.24 -5.60
N ASP A 48 3.07 22.90 -4.35
CA ASP A 48 3.44 23.68 -3.17
C ASP A 48 4.97 23.94 -3.15
N PRO A 49 5.41 25.21 -3.04
CA PRO A 49 6.83 25.55 -3.04
C PRO A 49 7.64 24.85 -1.94
N PHE A 50 7.03 24.55 -0.78
CA PHE A 50 7.69 23.82 0.29
C PHE A 50 8.06 22.40 -0.14
N TYR A 51 7.13 21.64 -0.71
CA TYR A 51 7.39 20.28 -1.19
C TYR A 51 8.30 20.26 -2.42
N ALA A 52 8.23 21.28 -3.28
CA ALA A 52 9.11 21.39 -4.44
C ALA A 52 10.59 21.39 -4.05
N THR A 53 10.96 21.99 -2.91
CA THR A 53 12.35 21.96 -2.41
C THR A 53 12.82 20.60 -1.89
N MET A 54 11.88 19.69 -1.62
CA MET A 54 12.13 18.34 -1.11
C MET A 54 12.03 17.27 -2.21
N ASN A 55 11.68 17.67 -3.43
CA ASN A 55 11.62 16.77 -4.57
C ASN A 55 13.03 16.59 -5.17
N PHE A 56 13.60 15.40 -4.96
CA PHE A 56 14.90 15.00 -5.49
C PHE A 56 14.82 14.01 -6.66
N GLU A 57 13.68 13.90 -7.35
CA GLU A 57 13.53 12.94 -8.47
C GLU A 57 14.53 13.20 -9.60
N GLN A 58 14.93 14.46 -9.83
CA GLN A 58 15.98 14.80 -10.80
C GLN A 58 17.33 14.13 -10.51
N ALA A 59 17.60 13.70 -9.27
CA ALA A 59 18.82 12.96 -8.95
C ALA A 59 18.87 11.62 -9.69
N VAL A 60 17.72 10.94 -9.84
CA VAL A 60 17.58 9.67 -10.56
C VAL A 60 17.87 9.85 -12.05
N GLU A 61 17.54 11.01 -12.62
CA GLU A 61 17.79 11.34 -14.02
C GLU A 61 19.26 11.66 -14.33
N ARG A 62 20.03 12.08 -13.32
CA ARG A 62 21.43 12.52 -13.48
C ARG A 62 22.45 11.52 -12.93
N ALA A 63 22.02 10.56 -12.13
CA ALA A 63 22.92 9.60 -11.52
C ALA A 63 23.64 8.76 -12.59
N ASP A 64 24.94 8.63 -12.43
CA ASP A 64 25.85 7.85 -13.28
C ASP A 64 26.93 7.14 -12.44
N ILE A 65 26.51 6.68 -11.26
CA ILE A 65 27.34 5.93 -10.31
C ILE A 65 26.71 4.56 -10.05
N PRO A 66 27.48 3.57 -9.56
CA PRO A 66 26.92 2.30 -9.11
C PRO A 66 25.94 2.50 -7.95
N ILE A 67 24.67 2.11 -8.13
CA ILE A 67 23.62 2.24 -7.13
C ILE A 67 23.11 0.86 -6.71
N LEU A 68 23.09 0.59 -5.41
CA LEU A 68 22.37 -0.54 -4.82
C LEU A 68 21.12 -0.01 -4.13
N LEU A 69 19.95 -0.38 -4.63
CA LEU A 69 18.66 -0.12 -4.00
C LEU A 69 18.26 -1.33 -3.16
N VAL A 70 17.88 -1.09 -1.91
CA VAL A 70 17.43 -2.13 -0.97
C VAL A 70 16.11 -1.72 -0.34
N GLY A 71 15.13 -2.61 -0.36
CA GLY A 71 13.82 -2.38 0.23
C GLY A 71 13.13 -3.67 0.69
N GLY A 72 11.93 -3.49 1.23
CA GLY A 72 11.04 -4.58 1.62
C GLY A 72 9.67 -4.42 0.98
N TRP A 73 8.99 -5.53 0.66
CA TRP A 73 7.65 -5.49 0.06
C TRP A 73 6.59 -4.81 0.94
N TYR A 74 6.79 -4.80 2.25
CA TYR A 74 5.90 -4.17 3.22
C TYR A 74 6.50 -2.87 3.79
N ASP A 75 7.48 -2.27 3.11
CA ASP A 75 8.07 -0.98 3.46
C ASP A 75 7.29 0.18 2.81
N VAL A 76 7.10 1.28 3.54
CA VAL A 76 6.39 2.47 3.05
C VAL A 76 7.05 3.13 1.83
N PHE A 77 8.37 2.97 1.67
CA PHE A 77 9.18 3.48 0.58
C PHE A 77 9.32 2.50 -0.59
N ALA A 78 8.74 1.29 -0.51
CA ALA A 78 8.78 0.32 -1.59
C ALA A 78 8.34 0.93 -2.94
N PRO A 79 7.23 1.69 -3.04
CA PRO A 79 6.83 2.29 -4.31
C PRO A 79 7.88 3.24 -4.90
N GLN A 80 8.55 4.02 -4.06
CA GLN A 80 9.61 4.93 -4.49
C GLN A 80 10.84 4.15 -4.98
N ILE A 81 11.27 3.13 -4.23
CA ILE A 81 12.39 2.26 -4.61
C ILE A 81 12.12 1.58 -5.97
N MET A 82 10.91 1.06 -6.18
CA MET A 82 10.55 0.40 -7.43
C MET A 82 10.57 1.38 -8.61
N ARG A 83 10.03 2.60 -8.45
CA ARG A 83 10.10 3.64 -9.48
C ARG A 83 11.54 4.04 -9.82
N GLN A 84 12.38 4.22 -8.79
CA GLN A 84 13.80 4.55 -8.98
C GLN A 84 14.55 3.43 -9.70
N SER A 85 14.32 2.18 -9.32
CA SER A 85 14.94 1.02 -9.96
C SER A 85 14.55 0.92 -11.44
N ALA A 86 13.26 1.07 -11.76
CA ALA A 86 12.77 1.04 -13.13
C ALA A 86 13.45 2.14 -13.96
N ARG A 87 13.45 3.39 -13.44
CA ARG A 87 14.02 4.53 -14.15
C ARG A 87 15.53 4.44 -14.37
N LEU A 88 16.29 3.98 -13.36
CA LEU A 88 17.74 3.77 -13.48
C LEU A 88 18.05 2.64 -14.46
N SER A 89 17.26 1.57 -14.46
CA SER A 89 17.41 0.46 -15.41
C SER A 89 17.09 0.86 -16.85
N GLU A 90 16.10 1.72 -17.08
CA GLU A 90 15.78 2.27 -18.41
C GLU A 90 16.92 3.12 -18.99
N ARG A 91 17.70 3.76 -18.11
CA ARG A 91 18.87 4.56 -18.47
C ARG A 91 20.15 3.73 -18.59
N ASP A 92 20.06 2.41 -18.51
CA ASP A 92 21.20 1.48 -18.48
C ASP A 92 22.26 1.87 -17.42
N THR A 93 21.84 2.51 -16.32
CA THR A 93 22.73 2.84 -15.20
C THR A 93 23.13 1.55 -14.49
N ASN A 94 24.34 1.51 -13.91
CA ASN A 94 24.75 0.39 -13.07
C ASN A 94 23.94 0.37 -11.76
N VAL A 95 22.77 -0.26 -11.80
CA VAL A 95 21.84 -0.38 -10.69
C VAL A 95 21.61 -1.84 -10.33
N ALA A 96 21.59 -2.12 -9.03
CA ALA A 96 21.12 -3.39 -8.49
C ALA A 96 19.96 -3.14 -7.52
N LEU A 97 19.03 -4.09 -7.45
CA LEU A 97 17.84 -4.05 -6.61
C LEU A 97 17.78 -5.29 -5.70
N MET A 98 17.49 -5.08 -4.42
CA MET A 98 17.14 -6.11 -3.45
C MET A 98 15.78 -5.80 -2.82
N MET A 99 14.80 -6.70 -3.00
CA MET A 99 13.48 -6.60 -2.35
C MET A 99 13.18 -7.82 -1.49
N GLY A 100 13.14 -7.65 -0.16
CA GLY A 100 12.85 -8.73 0.79
C GLY A 100 11.43 -8.70 1.37
N PRO A 101 11.05 -9.69 2.20
CA PRO A 101 9.73 -9.79 2.80
C PRO A 101 9.59 -8.93 4.07
N TRP A 102 10.16 -7.73 4.06
CA TRP A 102 10.37 -6.91 5.25
C TRP A 102 9.45 -5.70 5.30
N ASN A 103 9.13 -5.26 6.52
CA ASN A 103 8.62 -3.92 6.79
C ASN A 103 9.76 -2.94 7.08
N HIS A 104 9.42 -1.67 7.31
CA HIS A 104 10.39 -0.60 7.48
C HIS A 104 11.41 -0.81 8.60
N THR A 105 10.94 -1.28 9.75
CA THR A 105 11.82 -1.53 10.90
C THR A 105 12.69 -2.79 10.76
N GLN A 106 12.41 -3.61 9.75
CA GLN A 106 13.08 -4.89 9.53
C GLN A 106 14.17 -4.83 8.47
N VAL A 107 14.11 -3.93 7.49
CA VAL A 107 15.08 -3.88 6.37
C VAL A 107 16.52 -3.72 6.89
N ASP A 108 16.76 -2.75 7.77
CA ASP A 108 18.10 -2.38 8.24
C ASP A 108 18.70 -3.33 9.31
N ILE A 109 17.98 -4.37 9.73
CA ILE A 109 18.51 -5.36 10.69
C ILE A 109 18.87 -6.69 10.03
N GLN A 110 18.75 -6.79 8.70
CA GLN A 110 19.03 -8.02 7.98
C GLN A 110 20.51 -8.15 7.69
N ALA A 111 21.10 -9.25 8.16
CA ALA A 111 22.52 -9.55 7.90
C ALA A 111 22.84 -9.56 6.40
N GLU A 112 21.93 -10.05 5.56
CA GLU A 112 22.11 -10.11 4.11
C GLU A 112 22.12 -8.71 3.48
N VAL A 113 21.30 -7.79 3.97
CA VAL A 113 21.31 -6.38 3.52
C VAL A 113 22.67 -5.73 3.80
N HIS A 114 23.20 -5.91 5.01
CA HIS A 114 24.53 -5.39 5.35
C HIS A 114 25.63 -6.05 4.52
N LYS A 115 25.61 -7.38 4.39
CA LYS A 115 26.60 -8.14 3.60
C LYS A 115 26.67 -7.60 2.17
N GLN A 116 25.52 -7.45 1.51
CA GLN A 116 25.48 -6.97 0.13
C GLN A 116 25.85 -5.49 0.01
N SER A 117 25.46 -4.66 0.98
CA SER A 117 25.86 -3.25 1.00
C SER A 117 27.38 -3.10 1.12
N TYR A 118 28.02 -3.88 2.00
CA TYR A 118 29.47 -3.89 2.12
C TYR A 118 30.14 -4.42 0.86
N ASN A 119 29.67 -5.55 0.30
CA ASN A 119 30.22 -6.07 -0.95
C ASN A 119 30.11 -5.05 -2.10
N TRP A 120 28.99 -4.33 -2.21
CA TRP A 120 28.81 -3.28 -3.22
C TRP A 120 29.82 -2.14 -3.07
N ILE A 121 30.05 -1.68 -1.84
CA ILE A 121 31.05 -0.64 -1.54
C ILE A 121 32.47 -1.17 -1.82
N GLU A 122 32.79 -2.38 -1.37
CA GLU A 122 34.09 -3.02 -1.59
C GLU A 122 34.40 -3.16 -3.09
N GLN A 123 33.42 -3.58 -3.88
CA GLN A 123 33.53 -3.72 -5.34
C GLN A 123 33.69 -2.37 -6.04
N HIS A 124 32.81 -1.42 -5.75
CA HIS A 124 32.69 -0.21 -6.57
C HIS A 124 33.54 0.96 -6.08
N LEU A 125 33.74 1.10 -4.77
CA LEU A 125 34.57 2.15 -4.18
C LEU A 125 36.01 1.66 -3.98
N ALA A 126 36.19 0.54 -3.26
CA ALA A 126 37.53 0.04 -2.93
C ALA A 126 38.19 -0.79 -4.04
N LYS A 127 37.44 -1.13 -5.11
CA LYS A 127 37.88 -1.94 -6.25
C LYS A 127 38.45 -3.31 -5.83
N ARG A 128 37.98 -3.84 -4.70
CA ARG A 128 38.37 -5.17 -4.23
C ARG A 128 37.60 -6.24 -4.99
N ASN A 129 38.23 -7.39 -5.18
CA ASN A 129 37.56 -8.55 -5.73
C ASN A 129 36.70 -9.18 -4.63
N VAL A 130 35.39 -9.03 -4.77
CA VAL A 130 34.38 -9.68 -3.93
C VAL A 130 33.56 -10.62 -4.80
N GLU A 131 32.83 -11.53 -4.16
CA GLU A 131 31.88 -12.38 -4.86
C GLU A 131 30.89 -11.52 -5.64
N ALA A 132 30.94 -11.63 -6.97
CA ALA A 132 30.09 -10.86 -7.86
C ALA A 132 28.63 -11.28 -7.67
N ARG A 133 27.71 -10.31 -7.73
CA ARG A 133 26.29 -10.60 -7.80
C ARG A 133 26.02 -11.45 -9.05
N SER A 134 25.26 -12.53 -8.88
CA SER A 134 24.80 -13.34 -10.00
C SER A 134 23.75 -12.62 -10.86
N SER A 135 23.08 -11.60 -10.30
CA SER A 135 22.08 -10.82 -11.01
C SER A 135 21.90 -9.39 -10.46
N SER A 136 21.39 -8.49 -11.31
CA SER A 136 21.10 -7.10 -10.95
C SER A 136 19.91 -7.00 -10.00
N VAL A 137 18.87 -7.80 -10.22
CA VAL A 137 17.69 -7.86 -9.34
C VAL A 137 17.72 -9.14 -8.52
N GLN A 138 17.51 -8.99 -7.23
CA GLN A 138 17.23 -10.07 -6.29
C GLN A 138 15.95 -9.75 -5.54
N TYR A 139 15.00 -10.68 -5.50
CA TYR A 139 13.74 -10.44 -4.79
C TYR A 139 13.20 -11.71 -4.11
N PHE A 140 12.48 -11.53 -3.01
CA PHE A 140 11.95 -12.64 -2.23
C PHE A 140 10.49 -12.92 -2.60
N VAL A 141 10.18 -14.14 -3.02
CA VAL A 141 8.82 -14.60 -3.26
C VAL A 141 8.23 -15.05 -1.93
N THR A 142 7.31 -14.25 -1.37
CA THR A 142 6.83 -14.40 0.02
C THR A 142 6.12 -15.73 0.29
N GLY A 143 5.15 -16.12 -0.55
CA GLY A 143 4.41 -17.39 -0.39
C GLY A 143 5.26 -18.64 -0.58
N GLU A 144 6.25 -18.61 -1.48
CA GLU A 144 7.23 -19.70 -1.66
C GLU A 144 8.31 -19.71 -0.58
N LYS A 145 8.60 -18.54 0.01
CA LYS A 145 9.70 -18.29 0.94
C LYS A 145 11.08 -18.51 0.32
N ALA A 146 11.25 -18.10 -0.92
CA ALA A 146 12.49 -18.28 -1.68
C ALA A 146 12.95 -16.98 -2.35
N TRP A 147 14.27 -16.81 -2.46
CA TRP A 147 14.87 -15.75 -3.27
C TRP A 147 14.87 -16.12 -4.75
N ARG A 148 14.67 -15.12 -5.59
CA ARG A 148 14.79 -15.15 -7.06
C ARG A 148 15.82 -14.11 -7.50
N TYR A 149 16.41 -14.37 -8.66
CA TYR A 149 17.49 -13.58 -9.22
C TYR A 149 17.21 -13.36 -10.70
N GLU A 150 17.07 -12.09 -11.09
CA GLU A 150 16.63 -11.72 -12.43
C GLU A 150 17.40 -10.51 -12.95
N ALA A 151 17.59 -10.42 -14.26
CA ALA A 151 18.38 -9.34 -14.84
C ALA A 151 17.67 -7.97 -14.70
N ARG A 152 16.33 -7.98 -14.71
CA ARG A 152 15.47 -6.80 -14.66
C ARG A 152 14.19 -7.11 -13.86
N TRP A 153 13.57 -6.05 -13.35
CA TRP A 153 12.25 -6.10 -12.71
C TRP A 153 11.24 -5.26 -13.52
N PRO A 154 9.99 -5.71 -13.66
CA PRO A 154 9.52 -7.06 -13.33
C PRO A 154 10.17 -8.13 -14.23
N PRO A 155 10.21 -9.40 -13.79
CA PRO A 155 10.60 -10.50 -14.67
C PRO A 155 9.61 -10.62 -15.85
N PRO A 156 9.92 -11.39 -16.90
CA PRO A 156 8.93 -11.74 -17.92
C PRO A 156 7.74 -12.46 -17.28
N THR A 157 6.54 -11.89 -17.40
CA THR A 157 5.29 -12.41 -16.84
C THR A 157 4.21 -12.56 -17.91
N ALA A 158 3.20 -13.37 -17.60
CA ALA A 158 1.94 -13.43 -18.36
C ALA A 158 0.86 -12.66 -17.61
N VAL A 159 -0.05 -12.03 -18.35
CA VAL A 159 -1.22 -11.36 -17.77
C VAL A 159 -2.26 -12.42 -17.38
N LEU A 160 -2.72 -12.37 -16.14
CA LEU A 160 -3.86 -13.14 -15.66
C LEU A 160 -4.96 -12.15 -15.26
N GLU A 161 -6.15 -12.37 -15.79
CA GLU A 161 -7.30 -11.49 -15.56
C GLU A 161 -8.36 -12.21 -14.72
N TRP A 162 -8.88 -11.49 -13.73
CA TRP A 162 -10.03 -11.90 -12.94
C TRP A 162 -11.08 -10.79 -12.95
N TYR A 163 -12.34 -11.21 -13.02
CA TYR A 163 -13.51 -10.37 -13.08
C TYR A 163 -14.26 -10.42 -11.75
N LEU A 164 -14.85 -9.28 -11.38
CA LEU A 164 -15.78 -9.20 -10.27
C LEU A 164 -17.09 -9.86 -10.68
N GLY A 165 -17.41 -10.99 -10.06
CA GLY A 165 -18.59 -11.80 -10.34
C GLY A 165 -19.68 -11.66 -9.28
N ARG A 166 -20.88 -12.12 -9.62
CA ARG A 166 -22.03 -12.21 -8.71
C ARG A 166 -21.70 -13.05 -7.48
N GLY A 167 -22.24 -12.63 -6.35
CA GLY A 167 -22.01 -13.29 -5.05
C GLY A 167 -20.62 -12.98 -4.47
N GLN A 168 -20.00 -11.86 -4.86
CA GLN A 168 -18.67 -11.45 -4.40
C GLN A 168 -17.58 -12.49 -4.72
N ARG A 169 -17.59 -12.99 -5.95
CA ARG A 169 -16.61 -13.96 -6.44
C ARG A 169 -15.62 -13.31 -7.39
N LEU A 170 -14.39 -13.80 -7.41
CA LEU A 170 -13.42 -13.52 -8.48
C LEU A 170 -13.38 -14.68 -9.45
N THR A 171 -13.70 -14.44 -10.72
CA THR A 171 -13.79 -15.47 -11.76
C THR A 171 -12.90 -15.11 -12.94
N THR A 172 -12.40 -16.11 -13.67
CA THR A 172 -11.62 -15.89 -14.91
C THR A 172 -12.52 -15.63 -16.13
N GLU A 173 -13.81 -15.92 -16.01
CA GLU A 173 -14.83 -15.61 -16.99
C GLU A 173 -15.67 -14.42 -16.53
N LYS A 174 -16.00 -13.53 -17.46
CA LYS A 174 -16.87 -12.38 -17.18
C LYS A 174 -18.34 -12.83 -17.13
N ASP A 175 -19.03 -12.48 -16.05
CA ASP A 175 -20.46 -12.75 -15.90
C ASP A 175 -21.30 -12.04 -17.00
N ALA A 176 -22.42 -12.67 -17.37
CA ALA A 176 -23.39 -12.07 -18.28
C ALA A 176 -24.26 -11.02 -17.55
N GLY A 177 -24.12 -9.76 -17.95
CA GLY A 177 -24.88 -8.62 -17.44
C GLY A 177 -24.10 -7.75 -16.44
N GLU A 178 -24.62 -6.56 -16.16
CA GLU A 178 -24.01 -5.61 -15.22
C GLU A 178 -24.38 -5.96 -13.78
N GLY A 179 -23.40 -5.84 -12.88
CA GLY A 179 -23.59 -5.98 -11.43
C GLY A 179 -23.27 -4.68 -10.71
N SER A 180 -23.88 -4.48 -9.54
CA SER A 180 -23.45 -3.43 -8.64
C SER A 180 -23.48 -3.89 -7.18
N SER A 181 -22.65 -3.28 -6.35
CA SER A 181 -22.79 -3.37 -4.89
C SER A 181 -22.40 -2.08 -4.23
N TYR A 182 -22.94 -1.86 -3.04
CA TYR A 182 -22.71 -0.64 -2.29
C TYR A 182 -22.39 -0.91 -0.82
N PHE A 183 -21.44 -0.15 -0.28
CA PHE A 183 -21.13 -0.19 1.14
C PHE A 183 -21.31 1.21 1.72
N VAL A 184 -21.51 1.22 3.04
CA VAL A 184 -21.67 2.45 3.80
C VAL A 184 -20.45 2.65 4.66
N PHE A 185 -19.82 3.81 4.55
CA PHE A 185 -18.68 4.19 5.36
C PHE A 185 -19.11 5.13 6.48
N ASP A 186 -18.85 4.77 7.74
CA ASP A 186 -19.01 5.68 8.89
C ASP A 186 -17.63 6.19 9.33
N PRO A 187 -17.34 7.51 9.16
CA PRO A 187 -16.10 8.11 9.64
C PRO A 187 -15.86 7.99 11.15
N ASN A 188 -16.90 7.75 11.96
CA ASN A 188 -16.79 7.56 13.41
C ASN A 188 -16.38 6.13 13.78
N GLU A 189 -16.53 5.17 12.86
CA GLU A 189 -16.11 3.77 13.01
C GLU A 189 -15.21 3.34 11.85
N PRO A 190 -14.07 4.02 11.59
CA PRO A 190 -13.33 3.80 10.38
C PRO A 190 -12.65 2.41 10.36
N THR A 191 -12.64 1.77 9.19
CA THR A 191 -11.87 0.53 8.95
C THR A 191 -10.43 0.72 9.40
N GLN A 192 -9.94 -0.14 10.29
CA GLN A 192 -8.58 -0.04 10.85
C GLN A 192 -7.55 -0.62 9.89
N THR A 193 -6.35 -0.04 9.85
CA THR A 193 -5.21 -0.62 9.14
C THR A 193 -4.75 -1.88 9.86
N VAL A 194 -4.59 -2.99 9.14
CA VAL A 194 -4.02 -4.23 9.66
C VAL A 194 -2.86 -4.63 8.77
N GLY A 195 -1.61 -4.46 9.20
CA GLY A 195 -0.45 -4.83 8.38
C GLY A 195 -0.09 -3.81 7.32
N GLY A 196 0.34 -4.32 6.17
CA GLY A 196 0.69 -3.50 5.02
C GLY A 196 1.97 -2.70 5.21
N ASN A 197 2.02 -1.53 4.59
CA ASN A 197 3.21 -0.69 4.54
C ASN A 197 3.34 0.31 5.70
N LEU A 198 2.78 -0.02 6.88
CA LEU A 198 2.90 0.83 8.07
C LEU A 198 4.37 1.06 8.45
N LEU A 199 4.73 2.34 8.61
CA LEU A 199 6.10 2.79 8.92
C LEU A 199 6.63 2.24 10.26
N LEU A 200 5.76 2.11 11.26
CA LEU A 200 6.12 1.73 12.64
C LEU A 200 5.58 0.33 12.98
N LEU A 201 5.24 0.11 14.24
CA LEU A 201 4.73 -1.17 14.74
C LEU A 201 3.45 -1.58 14.00
N GLY A 202 3.40 -2.85 13.59
CA GLY A 202 2.21 -3.46 12.99
C GLY A 202 2.25 -3.59 11.47
N GLY A 203 3.28 -3.09 10.77
CA GLY A 203 3.48 -3.34 9.33
C GLY A 203 3.92 -4.77 9.01
N GLY A 204 3.78 -5.19 7.76
CA GLY A 204 4.08 -6.56 7.32
C GLY A 204 2.84 -7.30 6.82
N SER A 205 2.81 -8.63 7.01
CA SER A 205 1.71 -9.53 6.62
C SER A 205 1.03 -10.22 7.82
N PRO A 206 0.46 -9.47 8.79
CA PRO A 206 -0.32 -10.07 9.87
C PRO A 206 -1.61 -10.73 9.36
N ASP A 207 -2.24 -11.51 10.25
CA ASP A 207 -3.60 -12.03 10.05
C ASP A 207 -4.58 -10.85 9.96
N ASP A 208 -5.22 -10.69 8.80
CA ASP A 208 -6.21 -9.64 8.53
C ASP A 208 -7.64 -10.19 8.36
N THR A 209 -7.89 -11.42 8.83
CA THR A 209 -9.21 -12.09 8.78
C THR A 209 -10.32 -11.24 9.42
N VAL A 210 -9.99 -10.39 10.39
CA VAL A 210 -10.97 -9.51 11.05
C VAL A 210 -11.59 -8.48 10.09
N LEU A 211 -10.92 -8.15 8.99
CA LEU A 211 -11.40 -7.15 8.04
C LEU A 211 -12.69 -7.60 7.35
N VAL A 212 -12.77 -8.84 6.87
CA VAL A 212 -13.97 -9.35 6.17
C VAL A 212 -15.21 -9.48 7.05
N ALA A 213 -15.06 -9.38 8.38
CA ALA A 213 -16.19 -9.36 9.30
C ALA A 213 -16.89 -7.99 9.38
N ARG A 214 -16.29 -6.95 8.79
CA ARG A 214 -16.85 -5.59 8.82
C ARG A 214 -17.87 -5.39 7.71
N SER A 215 -18.92 -4.62 8.00
CA SER A 215 -19.97 -4.29 7.03
C SER A 215 -19.57 -3.20 6.03
N ASP A 216 -18.48 -2.47 6.27
CA ASP A 216 -17.95 -1.42 5.41
C ASP A 216 -16.79 -1.90 4.51
N ILE A 217 -16.61 -3.21 4.38
CA ILE A 217 -15.60 -3.85 3.51
C ILE A 217 -16.31 -4.81 2.54
N PHE A 218 -15.98 -4.68 1.25
CA PHE A 218 -16.34 -5.66 0.24
C PHE A 218 -15.20 -6.62 -0.04
N ALA A 219 -15.51 -7.91 -0.06
CA ALA A 219 -14.52 -8.95 -0.25
C ALA A 219 -14.89 -9.85 -1.43
N PHE A 220 -14.19 -9.71 -2.55
CA PHE A 220 -14.32 -10.63 -3.68
C PHE A 220 -13.29 -11.73 -3.55
N THR A 221 -13.72 -13.00 -3.58
CA THR A 221 -12.82 -14.13 -3.34
C THR A 221 -12.90 -15.14 -4.48
N THR A 222 -11.76 -15.68 -4.91
CA THR A 222 -11.74 -16.77 -5.89
C THR A 222 -12.32 -18.07 -5.30
N GLU A 223 -12.60 -19.06 -6.14
CA GLU A 223 -12.63 -20.44 -5.64
C GLU A 223 -11.24 -20.87 -5.15
N HIS A 224 -11.16 -22.04 -4.52
CA HIS A 224 -9.87 -22.61 -4.12
C HIS A 224 -9.04 -22.84 -5.38
N LEU A 225 -7.82 -22.32 -5.40
CA LEU A 225 -6.95 -22.39 -6.57
C LEU A 225 -6.60 -23.85 -6.90
N GLU A 226 -6.80 -24.25 -8.16
CA GLU A 226 -6.47 -25.60 -8.63
C GLU A 226 -4.96 -25.81 -8.83
N ASN A 227 -4.24 -24.72 -9.12
CA ASN A 227 -2.81 -24.66 -9.36
C ASN A 227 -2.21 -23.45 -8.61
N ASP A 228 -0.91 -23.47 -8.39
CA ASP A 228 -0.22 -22.31 -7.82
C ASP A 228 -0.29 -21.12 -8.78
N VAL A 229 -0.44 -19.92 -8.22
CA VAL A 229 -0.41 -18.66 -8.96
C VAL A 229 0.70 -17.80 -8.38
N GLU A 230 1.73 -17.50 -9.17
CA GLU A 230 2.80 -16.59 -8.77
C GLU A 230 2.61 -15.22 -9.43
N VAL A 231 2.65 -14.19 -8.61
CA VAL A 231 2.66 -12.78 -9.02
C VAL A 231 4.04 -12.23 -8.74
N ALA A 232 4.66 -11.61 -9.74
CA ALA A 232 5.91 -10.86 -9.62
C ALA A 232 5.82 -9.59 -10.46
N GLY A 233 5.39 -8.49 -9.84
CA GLY A 233 5.13 -7.23 -10.53
C GLY A 233 4.07 -6.39 -9.83
N GLU A 234 3.30 -5.65 -10.61
CA GLU A 234 2.18 -4.86 -10.12
C GLU A 234 0.85 -5.58 -10.37
N ILE A 235 -0.08 -5.47 -9.42
CA ILE A 235 -1.48 -5.87 -9.60
C ILE A 235 -2.29 -4.62 -9.94
N ILE A 236 -3.10 -4.70 -10.99
CA ILE A 236 -3.95 -3.60 -11.44
C ILE A 236 -5.40 -3.96 -11.17
N VAL A 237 -6.12 -3.09 -10.48
CA VAL A 237 -7.57 -3.25 -10.22
C VAL A 237 -8.32 -2.16 -10.97
N GLN A 238 -9.27 -2.58 -11.82
CA GLN A 238 -10.14 -1.68 -12.56
C GLN A 238 -11.55 -1.71 -11.95
N LEU A 239 -12.06 -0.56 -11.54
CA LEU A 239 -13.38 -0.42 -10.90
C LEU A 239 -14.17 0.69 -11.60
N CYS A 240 -15.49 0.58 -11.61
CA CYS A 240 -16.36 1.72 -11.88
C CYS A 240 -17.00 2.14 -10.55
N GLN A 241 -16.79 3.37 -10.10
CA GLN A 241 -17.20 3.83 -8.77
C GLN A 241 -17.95 5.16 -8.84
N SER A 242 -18.97 5.31 -7.99
CA SER A 242 -19.65 6.58 -7.72
C SER A 242 -19.88 6.76 -6.22
N SER A 243 -19.99 8.00 -5.76
CA SER A 243 -20.37 8.31 -4.37
C SER A 243 -21.23 9.57 -4.28
N ASP A 244 -22.04 9.62 -3.24
CA ASP A 244 -22.76 10.81 -2.79
C ASP A 244 -21.88 11.79 -1.99
N ASP A 245 -20.70 11.36 -1.52
CA ASP A 245 -19.73 12.19 -0.82
C ASP A 245 -18.78 12.92 -1.80
N LYS A 246 -18.29 14.08 -1.36
CA LYS A 246 -17.32 14.91 -2.08
C LYS A 246 -15.87 14.48 -1.85
N ASP A 247 -15.59 13.78 -0.77
CA ASP A 247 -14.23 13.34 -0.41
C ASP A 247 -14.22 11.82 -0.17
N VAL A 248 -14.02 11.07 -1.25
CA VAL A 248 -14.00 9.60 -1.20
C VAL A 248 -12.57 9.11 -1.08
N TYR A 249 -12.34 8.16 -0.19
CA TYR A 249 -11.09 7.42 -0.12
C TYR A 249 -11.38 5.97 -0.48
N LEU A 250 -10.55 5.39 -1.34
CA LEU A 250 -10.58 3.97 -1.64
C LEU A 250 -9.34 3.31 -1.07
N PHE A 251 -9.56 2.29 -0.25
CA PHE A 251 -8.58 1.33 0.16
C PHE A 251 -8.83 0.03 -0.60
N VAL A 252 -7.80 -0.48 -1.27
CA VAL A 252 -7.88 -1.74 -2.02
C VAL A 252 -6.71 -2.63 -1.63
N ARG A 253 -7.01 -3.89 -1.29
CA ARG A 253 -6.01 -4.86 -0.84
C ARG A 253 -6.23 -6.21 -1.52
N ILE A 254 -5.13 -6.88 -1.83
CA ILE A 254 -5.10 -8.31 -2.13
C ILE A 254 -4.55 -9.06 -0.93
N SER A 255 -5.29 -10.08 -0.49
CA SER A 255 -4.90 -11.00 0.58
C SER A 255 -4.96 -12.45 0.10
N GLU A 256 -4.13 -13.31 0.69
CA GLU A 256 -4.23 -14.77 0.55
C GLU A 256 -5.11 -15.30 1.69
N VAL A 257 -6.15 -16.07 1.36
CA VAL A 257 -6.91 -16.87 2.33
C VAL A 257 -6.42 -18.30 2.25
N ASN A 258 -5.81 -18.79 3.33
CA ASN A 258 -5.29 -20.15 3.36
C ASN A 258 -6.38 -21.19 3.69
N VAL A 259 -6.00 -22.48 3.63
CA VAL A 259 -6.89 -23.62 3.91
C VAL A 259 -7.52 -23.62 5.31
N ASN A 260 -6.98 -22.84 6.26
CA ASN A 260 -7.54 -22.67 7.60
C ASN A 260 -8.46 -21.43 7.70
N VAL A 261 -8.85 -20.86 6.55
CA VAL A 261 -9.69 -19.65 6.44
C VAL A 261 -9.06 -18.46 7.19
N ARG A 262 -7.72 -18.38 7.17
CA ARG A 262 -6.98 -17.23 7.66
C ARG A 262 -6.51 -16.39 6.49
N SER A 263 -6.80 -15.10 6.56
CA SER A 263 -6.41 -14.11 5.57
C SER A 263 -5.12 -13.41 5.98
N HIS A 264 -4.22 -13.19 5.02
CA HIS A 264 -2.97 -12.47 5.19
C HIS A 264 -2.75 -11.51 4.00
N ASN A 265 -2.42 -10.25 4.29
CA ASN A 265 -2.23 -9.25 3.23
C ASN A 265 -0.99 -9.56 2.38
N VAL A 266 -1.13 -9.36 1.07
CA VAL A 266 -0.06 -9.52 0.08
C VAL A 266 0.39 -8.16 -0.44
N THR A 267 -0.55 -7.35 -0.94
CA THR A 267 -0.29 -5.98 -1.41
C THR A 267 -1.55 -5.14 -1.34
N GLU A 268 -1.38 -3.82 -1.34
CA GLU A 268 -2.46 -2.86 -1.19
C GLU A 268 -2.13 -1.54 -1.87
N THR A 269 -3.17 -0.71 -2.01
CA THR A 269 -3.06 0.70 -2.37
C THR A 269 -4.15 1.50 -1.70
N TYR A 270 -3.93 2.79 -1.66
CA TYR A 270 -4.90 3.76 -1.21
C TYR A 270 -4.98 4.90 -2.24
N LYS A 271 -6.18 5.42 -2.46
CA LYS A 271 -6.37 6.56 -3.35
C LYS A 271 -7.46 7.48 -2.81
N ARG A 272 -7.13 8.76 -2.64
CA ARG A 272 -8.13 9.81 -2.48
C ARG A 272 -8.71 10.12 -3.85
N LEU A 273 -10.03 10.14 -3.94
CA LEU A 273 -10.78 10.55 -5.11
C LEU A 273 -11.42 11.91 -4.86
N GLY A 274 -11.61 12.69 -5.92
CA GLY A 274 -12.44 13.90 -5.86
C GLY A 274 -13.93 13.56 -5.87
N ALA A 275 -14.76 14.55 -5.56
CA ALA A 275 -16.21 14.47 -5.59
C ALA A 275 -16.73 14.01 -6.95
N THR A 276 -17.42 12.87 -7.01
CA THR A 276 -17.96 12.33 -8.27
C THR A 276 -19.34 11.73 -8.07
N GLN A 277 -20.37 12.48 -8.47
CA GLN A 277 -21.76 12.01 -8.48
C GLN A 277 -22.03 11.00 -9.60
N GLU A 278 -21.23 11.04 -10.67
CA GLU A 278 -21.32 10.11 -11.80
C GLU A 278 -20.28 8.99 -11.66
N ALA A 279 -20.63 7.80 -12.18
CA ALA A 279 -19.75 6.65 -12.13
C ALA A 279 -18.50 6.85 -12.99
N GLN A 280 -17.32 6.69 -12.38
CA GLN A 280 -16.03 6.84 -13.05
C GLN A 280 -15.25 5.53 -13.10
N LYS A 281 -14.61 5.28 -14.24
CA LYS A 281 -13.65 4.19 -14.39
C LYS A 281 -12.34 4.58 -13.70
N LEU A 282 -11.94 3.77 -12.74
CA LEU A 282 -10.72 3.91 -11.97
C LEU A 282 -9.77 2.78 -12.33
N VAL A 283 -8.50 3.13 -12.58
CA VAL A 283 -7.39 2.18 -12.65
C VAL A 283 -6.55 2.41 -11.41
N LEU A 284 -6.46 1.39 -10.57
CA LEU A 284 -5.73 1.40 -9.31
C LEU A 284 -4.53 0.46 -9.43
N HIS A 285 -3.32 1.01 -9.31
CA HIS A 285 -2.09 0.25 -9.24
C HIS A 285 -1.82 -0.08 -7.77
N LEU A 286 -1.73 -1.37 -7.45
CA LEU A 286 -1.29 -1.81 -6.13
C LEU A 286 0.23 -1.77 -6.04
N ASN A 287 0.75 -1.68 -4.81
CA ASN A 287 2.19 -1.73 -4.59
C ASN A 287 2.80 -3.00 -5.23
N GLY A 288 3.97 -2.87 -5.85
CA GLY A 288 4.67 -4.01 -6.45
C GLY A 288 4.94 -5.11 -5.41
N CYS A 289 4.76 -6.37 -5.80
CA CYS A 289 4.96 -7.51 -4.92
C CYS A 289 5.53 -8.73 -5.66
N ALA A 290 6.08 -9.67 -4.88
CA ALA A 290 6.37 -11.03 -5.32
C ALA A 290 5.76 -12.03 -4.34
N HIS A 291 4.76 -12.78 -4.79
CA HIS A 291 4.01 -13.73 -3.95
C HIS A 291 3.54 -14.93 -4.76
N ARG A 292 3.60 -16.12 -4.16
CA ARG A 292 3.05 -17.35 -4.74
C ARG A 292 1.87 -17.81 -3.88
N PHE A 293 0.67 -17.66 -4.43
CA PHE A 293 -0.54 -18.25 -3.86
C PHE A 293 -0.49 -19.75 -4.11
N THR A 294 -0.47 -20.54 -3.06
CA THR A 294 -0.38 -22.00 -3.20
C THR A 294 -1.72 -22.63 -3.56
N LYS A 295 -1.69 -23.74 -4.28
CA LYS A 295 -2.85 -24.58 -4.58
C LYS A 295 -3.67 -24.82 -3.32
N GLY A 296 -4.98 -24.61 -3.42
CA GLY A 296 -5.91 -24.73 -2.31
C GLY A 296 -6.08 -23.45 -1.48
N CYS A 297 -5.23 -22.44 -1.62
CA CYS A 297 -5.54 -21.09 -1.10
C CYS A 297 -6.58 -20.40 -2.01
N GLN A 298 -7.08 -19.25 -1.55
CA GLN A 298 -7.92 -18.35 -2.35
C GLN A 298 -7.25 -16.96 -2.42
N ILE A 299 -7.49 -16.25 -3.52
CA ILE A 299 -7.12 -14.84 -3.65
C ILE A 299 -8.34 -14.01 -3.25
N GLN A 300 -8.15 -13.05 -2.36
CA GLN A 300 -9.22 -12.18 -1.86
C GLN A 300 -8.88 -10.70 -2.14
N LEU A 301 -9.78 -10.02 -2.85
CA LEU A 301 -9.76 -8.59 -3.07
C LEU A 301 -10.67 -7.91 -2.05
N LEU A 302 -10.09 -7.06 -1.21
CA LEU A 302 -10.80 -6.23 -0.24
C LEU A 302 -10.90 -4.79 -0.74
N ILE A 303 -12.08 -4.20 -0.63
CA ILE A 303 -12.35 -2.81 -0.99
C ILE A 303 -13.07 -2.11 0.18
N ALA A 304 -12.55 -0.97 0.63
CA ALA A 304 -13.12 -0.21 1.74
C ALA A 304 -13.00 1.31 1.54
N GLY A 305 -13.78 2.07 2.30
CA GLY A 305 -13.77 3.54 2.29
C GLY A 305 -12.65 4.18 3.12
N ALA A 306 -11.95 3.39 3.94
CA ALA A 306 -10.84 3.87 4.75
C ALA A 306 -9.85 2.75 5.14
N SER A 307 -8.68 3.16 5.62
CA SER A 307 -7.67 2.32 6.29
C SER A 307 -7.00 3.17 7.37
N PHE A 308 -7.60 3.21 8.55
CA PHE A 308 -7.32 4.18 9.61
C PHE A 308 -6.08 3.83 10.44
N HIS A 309 -5.40 4.90 10.86
CA HIS A 309 -3.99 5.12 11.19
C HIS A 309 -3.05 5.27 10.00
N ASN A 310 -3.29 4.61 8.85
CA ASN A 310 -2.58 4.92 7.60
C ASN A 310 -3.23 6.10 6.85
N MET A 311 -4.56 6.26 6.99
CA MET A 311 -5.35 7.37 6.46
C MET A 311 -6.05 8.17 7.57
N ARG A 312 -6.26 9.47 7.30
CA ARG A 312 -7.12 10.36 8.09
C ARG A 312 -8.56 9.81 8.11
N SER A 313 -9.24 9.88 9.24
CA SER A 313 -10.70 9.95 9.23
C SER A 313 -11.12 11.41 9.05
N ILE A 314 -12.14 11.66 8.24
CA ILE A 314 -12.61 13.03 7.98
C ILE A 314 -13.35 13.54 9.23
N PRO A 315 -13.05 14.75 9.74
CA PRO A 315 -13.74 15.32 10.90
C PRO A 315 -14.71 16.46 10.57
N GLU A 316 -14.85 16.85 9.30
CA GLU A 316 -15.48 18.14 8.93
C GLU A 316 -16.91 18.06 8.37
N LEU A 317 -17.67 17.00 8.67
CA LEU A 317 -19.13 16.99 8.43
C LEU A 317 -19.92 17.16 9.74
N ARG A 318 -19.74 18.33 10.38
CA ARG A 318 -20.73 18.92 11.29
C ARG A 318 -20.85 20.42 11.06
N ARG A 319 -21.28 20.82 9.85
CA ARG A 319 -22.01 22.08 9.70
C ARG A 319 -23.17 21.91 8.73
N THR A 320 -24.36 22.13 9.30
CA THR A 320 -25.66 22.34 8.64
C THR A 320 -26.46 21.07 8.31
N LEU A 321 -27.21 20.57 9.30
CA LEU A 321 -28.68 20.44 9.26
C LEU A 321 -29.14 19.67 10.51
N TYR A 322 -29.34 20.40 11.61
CA TYR A 322 -30.37 20.01 12.58
C TYR A 322 -31.70 20.42 11.96
N ALA A 323 -32.33 19.52 11.20
CA ALA A 323 -33.77 19.46 11.01
C ALA A 323 -34.10 18.25 10.15
N MET A 324 -34.64 17.23 10.82
CA MET A 324 -35.44 16.13 10.29
C MET A 324 -34.71 14.90 9.73
N ALA A 325 -35.13 13.77 10.31
CA ALA A 325 -35.09 12.39 9.84
C ALA A 325 -33.82 11.54 10.13
N GLU A 326 -34.08 10.45 10.83
CA GLU A 326 -33.25 9.30 11.22
C GLU A 326 -32.57 8.50 10.07
N GLU A 327 -32.43 9.03 8.85
CA GLU A 327 -31.98 8.24 7.69
C GLU A 327 -31.04 9.03 6.79
N MET A 328 -29.75 8.66 6.73
CA MET A 328 -28.86 8.69 5.54
C MET A 328 -27.38 8.58 5.95
N LEU A 329 -26.81 7.39 5.78
CA LEU A 329 -25.35 7.17 5.79
C LEU A 329 -24.86 7.09 4.32
N PRO A 330 -23.63 7.54 4.00
CA PRO A 330 -23.13 7.67 2.62
C PRO A 330 -22.94 6.32 1.95
N ARG A 331 -23.33 6.19 0.68
CA ARG A 331 -23.26 4.93 -0.11
C ARG A 331 -22.20 5.04 -1.20
N CYS A 332 -21.16 4.20 -1.13
CA CYS A 332 -20.24 3.99 -2.24
C CYS A 332 -20.75 2.83 -3.10
N CYS A 333 -21.13 3.09 -4.36
CA CYS A 333 -21.53 2.06 -5.33
C CYS A 333 -20.37 1.70 -6.24
N PHE A 334 -20.08 0.42 -6.40
CA PHE A 334 -19.25 -0.10 -7.48
C PHE A 334 -20.13 -0.75 -8.54
N LEU A 335 -19.91 -0.39 -9.80
CA LEU A 335 -20.46 -1.06 -10.98
C LEU A 335 -19.37 -1.96 -11.57
N TRP A 336 -19.74 -3.17 -11.98
CA TRP A 336 -18.83 -4.11 -12.64
C TRP A 336 -19.49 -4.86 -13.78
#